data_AF-S4PIN8-F1
#
_entry.id   AF-S4PIN8-F1
#
_cell.length_a   1.000
_cell.length_b   1.000
_cell.length_c   1.000
_cell.angle_alpha   90.00
_cell.angle_beta   90.00
_cell.angle_gamma   90.00
#
_symmetry.space_group_name_H-M   'P 1'
#
loop_
_entity.id
_entity.type
_entity.pdbx_description
1 polymer ?
#
loop_
_entity_poly.entity_id
_entity_poly.type
_entity_poly.pdbx_seq_one_letter_code
_entity_poly.pdbx_strand_id
1 'polypeptide(L)'
;MVKKTADNMFIKALASELKIMVHLGKHVNIVNLLGACTKNVGKRELVVIVEYCKFGNIHNYMQRHREVFIDQLTDDKEKNLGKVNRGFIC
;
A
#
# COMPACT_ATOMS: atom_id res chain seq x y z
N MET A 1 -10.98 2.24 -6.88
CA MET A 1 -12.22 2.60 -7.60
C MET A 1 -12.44 1.58 -8.70
N VAL A 2 -13.62 0.98 -8.78
CA VAL A 2 -13.95 0.08 -9.89
C VAL A 2 -14.27 0.91 -11.14
N LYS A 3 -13.71 0.54 -12.30
CA LYS A 3 -13.97 1.22 -13.57
C LYS A 3 -15.43 1.00 -13.99
N LYS A 4 -16.07 2.00 -14.60
CA LYS A 4 -17.47 1.93 -15.04
C LYS A 4 -17.77 0.78 -16.01
N THR A 5 -16.76 0.31 -16.75
CA THR A 5 -16.84 -0.81 -17.69
C THR A 5 -16.56 -2.18 -17.06
N ALA A 6 -16.23 -2.24 -15.76
CA ALA A 6 -15.94 -3.49 -15.10
C ALA A 6 -17.20 -4.35 -14.95
N ASP A 7 -17.02 -5.66 -15.08
CA ASP A 7 -18.08 -6.63 -14.84
C ASP A 7 -18.58 -6.57 -13.38
N ASN A 8 -19.86 -6.90 -13.18
CA ASN A 8 -20.51 -6.92 -11.87
C ASN A 8 -19.79 -7.83 -10.86
N MET A 9 -19.05 -8.83 -11.34
CA MET A 9 -18.20 -9.68 -10.49
C MET A 9 -17.13 -8.86 -9.74
N PHE A 10 -16.50 -7.87 -10.37
CA PHE A 10 -15.48 -7.05 -9.72
C PHE A 10 -16.05 -6.16 -8.62
N ILE A 11 -17.27 -5.66 -8.81
CA ILE A 11 -17.98 -4.87 -7.78
C ILE A 11 -18.29 -5.77 -6.56
N LYS A 12 -18.75 -7.00 -6.79
CA LYS A 12 -19.03 -7.97 -5.71
C LYS A 12 -17.75 -8.37 -4.97
N ALA A 13 -16.67 -8.63 -5.69
CA ALA A 13 -15.37 -8.95 -5.11
C ALA A 13 -14.86 -7.80 -4.22
N LEU A 14 -14.86 -6.57 -4.72
CA LEU A 14 -14.43 -5.41 -3.94
C LEU A 14 -15.34 -5.16 -2.72
N ALA A 15 -16.65 -5.41 -2.84
CA ALA A 15 -17.56 -5.32 -1.70
C ALA A 15 -17.25 -6.40 -0.64
N SER A 16 -16.81 -7.58 -1.06
CA SER A 16 -16.36 -8.63 -0.13
C SER A 16 -15.05 -8.25 0.56
N GLU A 17 -14.08 -7.70 -0.18
CA GLU A 17 -12.83 -7.18 0.39
C GLU A 17 -13.11 -6.07 1.41
N LEU A 18 -14.00 -5.13 1.09
CA LEU A 18 -14.41 -4.08 2.02
C LEU A 18 -14.96 -4.65 3.33
N LYS A 19 -15.81 -5.69 3.27
CA LYS A 19 -16.35 -6.34 4.48
C LYS A 19 -15.25 -6.96 5.34
N ILE A 20 -14.26 -7.59 4.71
CA ILE A 20 -13.09 -8.16 5.40
C ILE A 20 -12.30 -7.05 6.10
N MET A 21 -12.00 -5.95 5.40
CA MET A 21 -11.29 -4.81 5.98
C MET A 21 -12.03 -4.18 7.17
N VAL A 22 -13.36 -4.06 7.10
CA VAL A 22 -14.18 -3.57 8.22
C VAL A 22 -14.08 -4.52 9.42
N HIS A 23 -14.10 -5.83 9.19
CA HIS A 23 -14.04 -6.83 10.26
C HIS A 23 -12.65 -6.90 10.93
N LEU A 24 -11.56 -6.73 10.17
CA LEU A 24 -10.20 -6.74 10.70
C LEU A 24 -9.92 -5.57 11.67
N GLY A 25 -10.54 -4.42 11.45
CA GLY A 25 -10.30 -3.22 12.26
C GLY A 25 -8.96 -2.54 11.95
N LYS A 26 -8.46 -1.76 12.91
CA LYS A 26 -7.22 -0.96 12.75
C LYS A 26 -6.01 -1.68 13.33
N HIS A 27 -4.90 -1.63 12.62
CA HIS A 27 -3.62 -2.20 13.07
C HIS A 27 -2.43 -1.44 12.45
N VAL A 28 -1.33 -1.32 13.19
CA VAL A 28 -0.14 -0.54 12.75
C VAL A 28 0.55 -1.14 11.52
N ASN A 29 0.45 -2.46 11.34
CA ASN A 29 1.10 -3.19 10.24
C ASN A 29 0.15 -3.59 9.11
N ILE A 30 -1.10 -3.09 9.10
CA ILE A 30 -2.08 -3.36 8.06
C ILE A 30 -2.54 -2.02 7.49
N VAL A 31 -2.74 -1.96 6.18
CA VAL A 31 -3.30 -0.77 5.52
C VAL A 31 -4.71 -0.51 6.07
N ASN A 32 -4.85 0.59 6.80
CA ASN A 32 -6.06 0.95 7.51
C ASN A 32 -7.15 1.46 6.57
N LEU A 33 -8.37 0.96 6.77
CA LEU A 33 -9.57 1.49 6.13
C LEU A 33 -9.96 2.82 6.79
N LEU A 34 -10.11 3.87 5.98
CA LEU A 34 -10.62 5.18 6.41
C LEU A 34 -12.12 5.31 6.18
N GLY A 35 -12.63 4.71 5.12
CA GLY A 35 -14.06 4.71 4.80
C GLY A 35 -14.39 4.13 3.44
N ALA A 36 -15.66 4.21 3.04
CA ALA A 36 -16.10 3.79 1.72
C ALA A 36 -17.32 4.60 1.25
N CYS A 37 -17.45 4.78 -0.06
CA CYS A 37 -18.64 5.34 -0.69
C CYS A 37 -19.43 4.21 -1.34
N THR A 38 -20.57 3.85 -0.73
CA THR A 38 -21.43 2.73 -1.15
C THR A 38 -22.79 3.17 -1.71
N LYS A 39 -23.08 4.48 -1.72
CA LYS A 39 -24.39 5.03 -2.10
C LYS A 39 -24.85 4.64 -3.52
N ASN A 40 -23.90 4.50 -4.46
CA ASN A 40 -24.18 4.27 -5.87
C ASN A 40 -23.70 2.88 -6.35
N VAL A 41 -23.67 1.87 -5.48
CA VAL A 41 -23.24 0.51 -5.87
C VAL A 41 -24.09 -0.05 -7.02
N GLY A 42 -25.40 0.27 -7.07
CA GLY A 42 -26.28 -0.10 -8.20
C GLY A 42 -25.90 0.55 -9.53
N LYS A 43 -25.18 1.68 -9.52
CA LYS A 43 -24.59 2.34 -10.69
C LYS A 43 -23.14 1.92 -10.95
N ARG A 44 -22.67 0.84 -10.31
CA ARG A 44 -21.29 0.32 -10.37
C ARG A 44 -20.24 1.29 -9.82
N GLU A 45 -20.64 2.14 -8.88
CA GLU A 45 -19.74 3.10 -8.24
C GLU A 45 -19.50 2.68 -6.79
N LEU A 46 -18.40 1.95 -6.57
CA LEU A 46 -17.89 1.59 -5.25
C LEU A 46 -16.47 2.16 -5.10
N VAL A 47 -16.28 2.97 -4.05
CA VAL A 47 -14.99 3.55 -3.69
C VAL A 47 -14.64 3.11 -2.28
N VAL A 48 -13.44 2.56 -2.12
CA VAL A 48 -12.83 2.22 -0.83
C VAL A 48 -11.71 3.21 -0.59
N ILE A 49 -11.70 3.83 0.59
CA ILE A 49 -10.77 4.87 0.99
C ILE A 49 -9.89 4.29 2.09
N VAL A 50 -8.60 4.21 1.83
CA VAL A 50 -7.58 3.66 2.73
C VAL A 50 -6.53 4.71 3.04
N GLU A 51 -5.72 4.48 4.06
CA GLU A 51 -4.60 5.36 4.38
C GLU A 51 -3.60 5.46 3.23
N TYR A 52 -2.91 6.60 3.18
CA TYR A 52 -1.91 6.86 2.15
C TYR A 52 -0.51 6.44 2.61
N CYS A 53 0.07 5.46 1.92
CA CYS A 53 1.44 5.03 2.15
C CYS A 53 2.41 5.85 1.29
N LYS A 54 3.05 6.88 1.87
CA LYS A 54 3.97 7.83 1.19
C LYS A 54 5.01 7.15 0.29
N PHE A 55 5.56 6.03 0.74
CA PHE A 55 6.67 5.35 0.06
C PHE A 55 6.24 4.22 -0.89
N GLY A 56 4.93 3.93 -0.99
CA GLY A 56 4.40 2.88 -1.85
C GLY A 56 4.72 1.46 -1.35
N ASN A 57 4.92 0.52 -2.27
CA ASN A 57 5.18 -0.88 -1.93
C ASN A 57 6.66 -1.13 -1.54
N ILE A 58 6.86 -2.10 -0.65
CA ILE A 58 8.17 -2.42 -0.06
C ILE A 58 9.17 -2.91 -1.12
N HIS A 59 8.74 -3.70 -2.09
CA HIS A 59 9.63 -4.23 -3.14
C HIS A 59 10.31 -3.11 -3.93
N ASN A 60 9.54 -2.16 -4.45
CA ASN A 60 10.05 -1.01 -5.18
C ASN A 60 10.83 -0.07 -4.28
N TYR A 61 10.38 0.11 -3.03
CA TYR A 61 11.10 0.91 -2.06
C TYR A 61 12.51 0.39 -1.81
N MET A 62 12.66 -0.92 -1.53
CA MET A 62 13.96 -1.55 -1.31
C MET A 62 14.83 -1.50 -2.57
N GLN A 63 14.27 -1.75 -3.76
CA GLN A 63 15.02 -1.67 -5.01
C GLN A 63 15.60 -0.27 -5.25
N ARG A 64 14.84 0.79 -4.99
CA ARG A 64 15.31 2.19 -5.15
C ARG A 64 16.38 2.59 -4.14
N HIS A 65 16.43 1.92 -2.98
CA HIS A 65 17.33 2.25 -1.88
C HIS A 65 18.49 1.25 -1.74
N ARG A 66 18.78 0.43 -2.77
CA ARG A 66 19.91 -0.52 -2.73
C ARG A 66 21.27 0.16 -2.50
N GLU A 67 21.46 1.36 -3.04
CA GLU A 67 22.74 2.08 -2.90
C GLU A 67 22.97 2.67 -1.51
N VAL A 68 21.90 2.85 -0.72
CA VAL A 68 21.96 3.38 0.65
C VAL A 68 21.88 2.25 1.68
N PHE A 69 21.72 1.00 1.24
CA PHE A 69 21.68 -0.17 2.13
C PHE A 69 23.04 -0.41 2.76
N ILE A 70 23.03 -0.78 4.04
CA ILE A 70 24.22 -1.13 4.83
C ILE A 70 24.12 -2.61 5.14
N ASP A 71 25.02 -3.41 4.56
CA ASP A 71 25.08 -4.84 4.83
C ASP A 71 25.81 -5.13 6.14
N GLN A 72 25.06 -5.32 7.22
CA GLN A 72 25.62 -5.64 8.55
C GLN A 72 25.92 -7.14 8.74
N LEU A 73 25.65 -7.97 7.74
CA LEU A 73 25.89 -9.42 7.82
C LEU A 73 27.28 -9.80 7.30
N THR A 74 27.93 -8.91 6.55
CA THR A 74 29.25 -9.12 5.99
C THR A 74 30.26 -8.11 6.54
N ASP A 75 31.47 -8.57 6.84
CA ASP A 75 32.57 -7.73 7.33
C ASP A 75 33.21 -6.86 6.20
N ASP A 76 32.55 -6.77 5.05
CA ASP A 76 32.99 -6.00 3.90
C ASP A 76 32.84 -4.50 4.20
N LYS A 77 33.94 -3.86 4.63
CA LYS A 77 33.95 -2.44 5.06
C LYS A 77 33.38 -1.46 4.01
N GLU A 78 33.50 -1.77 2.72
CA GLU A 78 32.94 -0.94 1.64
C GLU A 78 31.41 -1.01 1.54
N LYS A 79 30.81 -2.19 1.79
CA LYS A 79 29.34 -2.38 1.76
C LYS A 79 28.66 -1.88 3.04
N ASN A 80 29.44 -1.68 4.09
CA ASN A 80 28.99 -1.14 5.37
C ASN A 80 28.83 0.40 5.36
N LEU A 81 29.30 1.08 4.31
CA LEU A 81 29.36 2.54 4.24
C LEU A 81 28.21 3.17 3.43
N GLY A 82 27.05 2.50 3.35
CA GLY A 82 25.88 2.86 2.52
C GLY A 82 25.70 4.36 2.25
N LYS A 83 25.40 4.73 1.00
CA LYS A 83 25.35 6.14 0.59
C LYS A 83 24.34 6.95 1.42
N VAL A 84 24.56 8.28 1.51
CA VAL A 84 23.66 9.19 2.21
C VAL A 84 22.26 9.14 1.59
N ASN A 85 21.27 8.71 2.37
CA ASN A 85 19.88 8.70 1.93
C ASN A 85 19.29 10.12 1.93
N ARG A 86 19.23 10.75 0.75
CA ARG A 86 18.64 12.08 0.56
C ARG A 86 17.11 12.06 0.45
N GLY A 87 16.47 10.89 0.44
CA GLY A 87 15.02 10.72 0.23
C GLY A 87 14.13 10.96 1.47
N PHE A 88 14.73 11.19 2.64
CA PHE A 88 14.01 11.46 3.90
C PHE A 88 13.95 12.93 4.32
N ILE A 89 14.44 13.84 3.46
CA ILE A 89 14.27 15.28 3.70
C ILE A 89 12.81 15.62 3.36
N CYS A 90 12.00 15.82 4.40
CA CYS A 90 10.69 16.46 4.30
C CYS A 90 10.87 17.98 4.15
#